data_AF-A0A0J7KV74-F1
#
_entry.id   AF-A0A0J7KV74-F1
#
_cell.length_a   1.000
_cell.length_b   1.000
_cell.length_c   1.000
_cell.angle_alpha   90.00
_cell.angle_beta   90.00
_cell.angle_gamma   90.00
#
_symmetry.space_group_name_H-M   'P 1'
#
loop_
_entity.id
_entity.type
_entity.pdbx_description
1 polymer ?
#
loop_
_entity_poly.entity_id
_entity_poly.type
_entity_poly.pdbx_seq_one_letter_code
_entity_poly.pdbx_strand_id
1 'polypeptide(L)'
;MNITNKVGDNQQQMTIAGLDFETMQDNFSNSRLHIVCHANVFHLYQKKADIFLKEERPRLASVLGTRESSYTGNAAKRSVEYFYITAITTLSLCSLR
;
A
#
# COMPACT_ATOMS: atom_id res chain seq x y z
N MET A 1 -0.88 -11.21 16.99
CA MET A 1 -1.46 -9.88 17.26
C MET A 1 -2.24 -9.98 18.56
N ASN A 2 -1.75 -9.37 19.64
CA ASN A 2 -2.37 -9.46 20.97
C ASN A 2 -3.42 -8.35 21.09
N ILE A 3 -4.71 -8.69 21.08
CA ILE A 3 -5.80 -7.73 21.21
C ILE A 3 -6.21 -7.68 22.68
N THR A 4 -5.46 -6.92 23.49
CA THR A 4 -5.86 -6.57 24.85
C THR A 4 -6.73 -5.32 24.82
N ASN A 5 -8.02 -5.48 24.49
CA ASN A 5 -9.01 -4.43 24.72
C ASN A 5 -9.49 -4.51 26.17
N LYS A 6 -9.06 -3.55 27.00
CA LYS A 6 -9.66 -3.31 28.31
C LYS A 6 -11.12 -2.85 28.09
N VAL A 7 -12.05 -3.76 28.31
CA VAL A 7 -13.49 -3.46 28.39
C VAL A 7 -13.72 -2.61 29.64
N GLY A 8 -13.92 -1.32 29.46
CA GLY A 8 -14.44 -0.42 30.49
C GLY A 8 -15.93 -0.65 30.70
N ASP A 9 -16.39 -0.42 31.92
CA ASP A 9 -17.66 -0.79 32.57
C ASP A 9 -19.02 -0.44 31.89
N ASN A 10 -19.05 -0.07 30.61
CA ASN A 10 -20.29 -0.04 29.83
C ASN A 10 -20.27 -1.22 28.88
N GLN A 11 -21.00 -2.29 29.24
CA GLN A 11 -21.16 -3.54 28.48
C GLN A 11 -21.76 -3.31 27.08
N GLN A 12 -20.98 -2.70 26.19
CA GLN A 12 -21.17 -2.82 24.76
C GLN A 12 -20.80 -4.25 24.42
N GLN A 13 -21.82 -5.08 24.16
CA GLN A 13 -21.63 -6.46 23.74
C GLN A 13 -20.80 -6.47 22.46
N MET A 14 -19.52 -6.79 22.58
CA MET A 14 -18.60 -6.90 21.46
C MET A 14 -18.64 -8.34 20.96
N THR A 15 -19.21 -8.54 19.77
CA THR A 15 -19.15 -9.83 19.08
C THR A 15 -17.99 -9.80 18.09
N ILE A 16 -17.06 -10.73 18.24
CA ILE A 16 -15.93 -10.91 17.32
C ILE A 16 -16.23 -12.17 16.50
N ALA A 17 -16.29 -12.03 15.18
CA ALA A 17 -16.36 -13.15 14.24
C ALA A 17 -15.02 -13.28 13.52
N GLY A 18 -14.39 -14.44 13.61
CA GLY A 18 -13.22 -14.79 12.82
C GLY A 18 -13.65 -15.31 11.45
N LEU A 19 -12.92 -14.94 10.40
CA LEU A 19 -13.15 -15.41 9.04
C LEU A 19 -11.79 -15.86 8.48
N ASP A 20 -11.70 -17.14 8.13
CA ASP A 20 -10.56 -17.68 7.41
C ASP A 20 -10.89 -17.70 5.92
N PHE A 21 -10.01 -17.13 5.11
CA PHE A 21 -10.19 -17.02 3.67
C PHE A 21 -8.98 -17.62 2.97
N GLU A 22 -9.20 -18.70 2.23
CA GLU A 22 -8.15 -19.31 1.40
C GLU A 22 -7.92 -18.44 0.16
N THR A 23 -6.71 -17.90 0.05
CA THR A 23 -6.35 -16.99 -1.04
C THR A 23 -5.91 -17.78 -2.27
N MET A 24 -6.65 -17.67 -3.37
CA MET A 24 -6.25 -18.16 -4.70
C MET A 24 -5.74 -17.00 -5.58
N GLN A 25 -4.95 -17.28 -6.61
CA GLN A 25 -4.23 -16.27 -7.40
C GLN A 25 -5.17 -15.38 -8.23
N ASP A 26 -6.36 -15.87 -8.55
CA ASP A 26 -7.47 -15.20 -9.24
C ASP A 26 -8.30 -14.28 -8.34
N ASN A 27 -8.22 -14.44 -7.01
CA ASN A 27 -8.96 -13.60 -6.05
C ASN A 27 -8.39 -12.17 -5.94
N PHE A 28 -7.18 -11.91 -6.47
CA PHE A 28 -6.54 -10.61 -6.40
C PHE A 28 -6.70 -9.85 -7.71
N SER A 29 -7.31 -8.66 -7.64
CA SER A 29 -7.29 -7.70 -8.73
C SER A 29 -6.10 -6.75 -8.53
N ASN A 30 -5.16 -6.72 -9.47
CA ASN A 30 -3.99 -5.85 -9.39
C ASN A 30 -3.20 -6.00 -8.08
N SER A 31 -2.98 -7.24 -7.62
CA SER A 31 -2.32 -7.57 -6.34
C SER A 31 -3.03 -6.98 -5.11
N ARG A 32 -4.34 -6.75 -5.20
CA ARG A 32 -5.18 -6.29 -4.08
C ARG A 32 -6.40 -7.20 -3.93
N LEU A 33 -6.63 -7.66 -2.72
CA LEU A 33 -7.85 -8.35 -2.30
C LEU A 33 -8.76 -7.34 -1.61
N HIS A 34 -9.96 -7.17 -2.14
CA HIS A 34 -10.98 -6.28 -1.58
C HIS A 34 -11.98 -7.12 -0.80
N ILE A 35 -12.00 -6.94 0.52
CA ILE A 35 -12.93 -7.61 1.43
C ILE A 35 -13.99 -6.60 1.85
N VAL A 36 -15.25 -7.01 1.75
CA VAL A 36 -16.39 -6.16 2.10
C VAL A 36 -17.24 -6.87 3.16
N CYS A 37 -17.40 -6.22 4.32
CA CYS A 37 -18.31 -6.66 5.36
C CYS A 37 -19.61 -5.88 5.29
N HIS A 38 -20.72 -6.59 5.12
CA HIS A 38 -22.08 -6.05 5.15
C HIS A 38 -22.78 -6.55 6.41
N ALA A 39 -22.98 -5.66 7.38
CA ALA A 39 -23.79 -5.92 8.57
C ALA A 39 -25.21 -5.37 8.31
N ASN A 40 -26.22 -6.22 8.47
CA ASN A 40 -27.62 -5.86 8.29
C ASN A 40 -28.46 -6.43 9.44
N VAL A 41 -29.22 -5.57 10.10
CA VAL A 41 -30.24 -5.95 11.09
C VAL A 41 -31.61 -5.50 10.57
N PHE A 42 -32.39 -6.48 10.10
CA PHE A 42 -33.77 -6.31 9.60
C PHE A 42 -33.96 -5.23 8.53
N HIS A 43 -32.93 -4.90 7.74
CA HIS A 43 -32.91 -3.81 6.76
C HIS A 43 -33.09 -2.40 7.36
N LEU A 44 -33.16 -2.28 8.69
CA LEU A 44 -33.31 -1.00 9.39
C LEU A 44 -31.95 -0.43 9.81
N TYR A 45 -31.01 -1.32 10.16
CA TYR A 45 -29.66 -0.93 10.55
C TYR A 45 -28.67 -1.62 9.62
N GLN A 46 -27.98 -0.81 8.83
CA GLN A 46 -26.98 -1.28 7.90
C GLN A 46 -25.64 -0.63 8.19
N LYS A 47 -24.59 -1.43 8.15
CA LYS A 47 -23.21 -0.96 8.21
C LYS A 47 -22.38 -1.69 7.17
N LYS A 48 -21.58 -0.93 6.44
CA LYS A 48 -20.64 -1.45 5.46
C LYS A 48 -19.21 -1.10 5.90
N ALA A 49 -18.30 -2.03 5.75
CA ALA A 49 -16.87 -1.80 5.92
C ALA A 49 -16.11 -2.42 4.75
N ASP A 50 -15.20 -1.65 4.16
CA ASP A 50 -14.36 -2.05 3.04
C ASP A 50 -12.91 -2.13 3.51
N ILE A 51 -12.25 -3.25 3.23
CA ILE A 51 -10.86 -3.51 3.61
C ILE A 51 -10.10 -3.94 2.35
N PHE A 52 -8.94 -3.34 2.12
CA PHE A 52 -8.06 -3.69 0.99
C PHE A 52 -6.78 -4.32 1.53
N LEU A 53 -6.61 -5.61 1.28
CA LEU A 53 -5.38 -6.33 1.56
C LEU A 53 -4.49 -6.28 0.33
N LYS A 54 -3.22 -5.89 0.51
CA LYS A 54 -2.22 -5.93 -0.57
C LYS A 54 -1.51 -7.28 -0.51
N GLU A 55 -1.44 -7.95 -1.64
CA GLU A 55 -0.61 -9.14 -1.79
C GLU A 55 0.86 -8.74 -1.60
N GLU A 56 1.52 -9.30 -0.59
CA GLU A 56 2.95 -9.16 -0.44
C GLU A 56 3.63 -10.01 -1.52
N ARG A 57 4.05 -9.37 -2.61
CA ARG A 57 4.79 -10.08 -3.65
C ARG A 57 6.08 -10.66 -3.07
N PRO A 58 6.43 -11.91 -3.39
CA PRO A 58 7.67 -12.50 -2.93
C PRO A 58 8.82 -11.59 -3.39
N ARG A 59 9.59 -11.08 -2.43
CA ARG A 59 10.80 -10.31 -2.74
C ARG A 59 11.82 -11.30 -3.28
N LEU A 60 11.89 -11.41 -4.60
CA LEU A 60 12.93 -12.17 -5.27
C LEU A 60 14.27 -11.52 -4.91
N ALA A 61 15.05 -12.17 -4.05
CA ALA A 61 16.44 -11.80 -3.88
C ALA A 61 17.11 -11.93 -5.25
N SER A 62 17.84 -10.89 -5.66
CA SER A 62 18.55 -10.91 -6.95
C SER A 62 19.43 -12.15 -7.04
N VAL A 63 19.13 -13.05 -7.98
CA VAL A 63 19.87 -14.31 -8.19
C VAL A 63 21.21 -14.04 -8.91
N LEU A 64 21.42 -12.83 -9.43
CA LEU A 64 22.78 -12.34 -9.66
C LEU A 64 23.32 -11.84 -8.33
N GLY A 65 24.29 -12.56 -7.78
CA GLY A 65 25.14 -12.10 -6.70
C GLY A 65 25.89 -10.83 -7.10
N THR A 66 25.24 -9.69 -7.01
CA THR A 66 25.86 -8.38 -6.97
C THR A 66 25.53 -7.79 -5.62
N ARG A 67 26.56 -7.86 -4.78
CA ARG A 67 26.71 -7.39 -3.41
C ARG A 67 26.32 -5.91 -3.25
N GLU A 68 25.05 -5.54 -3.35
CA GLU A 68 24.63 -4.15 -3.10
C GLU A 68 23.21 -4.12 -2.52
N SER A 69 22.96 -4.80 -1.39
CA SER A 69 21.76 -4.50 -0.59
C SER A 69 22.07 -3.32 0.33
N SER A 70 21.13 -2.36 0.38
CA SER A 70 21.01 -1.26 1.36
C SER A 70 21.63 0.11 1.01
N TYR A 71 21.18 0.79 -0.05
CA TYR A 71 20.96 2.25 0.03
C TYR A 71 20.01 2.75 -1.05
N THR A 72 18.72 2.85 -0.72
CA THR A 72 17.82 3.79 -1.39
C THR A 72 18.27 5.19 -0.99
N GLY A 73 19.11 5.83 -1.80
CA GLY A 73 19.61 7.17 -1.49
C GLY A 73 19.87 8.01 -2.71
N ASN A 74 18.89 8.84 -3.04
CA ASN A 74 19.02 10.17 -3.65
C ASN A 74 19.72 10.34 -5.02
N ALA A 75 20.36 9.31 -5.59
CA ALA A 75 21.16 9.45 -6.82
C ALA A 75 20.30 9.67 -8.08
N ALA A 76 19.10 9.10 -8.14
CA ALA A 76 18.20 9.24 -9.30
C ALA A 76 17.46 10.59 -9.34
N LYS A 77 17.38 11.34 -8.23
CA LYS A 77 16.77 12.69 -8.23
C LYS A 77 17.70 13.75 -8.83
N ARG A 78 19.02 13.66 -8.54
CA ARG A 78 19.99 14.64 -9.02
C ARG A 78 20.13 14.66 -10.55
N SER A 79 20.07 13.51 -11.23
CA SER A 79 20.25 13.45 -12.68
C SER A 79 19.16 14.20 -13.46
N VAL A 80 17.92 14.17 -12.96
CA VAL A 80 16.77 14.86 -13.58
C VAL A 80 16.85 16.38 -13.37
N GLU A 81 17.29 16.83 -12.19
CA GLU A 81 17.45 18.26 -11.89
C GLU A 81 18.55 18.91 -12.75
N TYR A 82 19.70 18.24 -12.94
CA TYR A 82 20.76 18.76 -13.80
C TYR A 82 20.32 18.89 -15.26
N PHE A 83 19.52 17.95 -15.77
CA PHE A 83 19.01 18.01 -17.15
C PHE A 83 18.06 19.20 -17.36
N TYR A 84 17.25 19.52 -16.35
CA TYR A 84 16.33 20.65 -16.42
C TYR A 84 17.06 21.99 -16.41
N ILE A 85 18.10 22.11 -15.57
CA ILE A 85 18.92 23.32 -15.47
C ILE A 85 19.69 23.55 -16.78
N THR A 86 20.28 22.51 -17.36
CA THR A 86 21.01 22.64 -18.65
C THR A 86 20.08 22.99 -19.82
N ALA A 87 18.85 22.48 -19.83
CA ALA A 87 17.86 22.84 -20.85
C ALA A 87 17.45 24.33 -20.75
N ILE A 88 17.21 24.85 -19.55
CA ILE A 88 16.82 26.26 -19.35
C ILE A 88 17.98 27.21 -19.71
N THR A 89 19.21 26.90 -19.30
CA THR A 89 20.36 27.77 -19.60
C THR A 89 20.66 27.84 -21.09
N THR A 90 20.57 26.70 -21.80
CA THR A 90 20.75 26.67 -23.25
C THR A 90 19.64 27.41 -24.00
N LEU A 91 18.39 27.26 -23.59
CA LEU A 91 17.27 28.03 -24.16
C LEU A 91 17.43 29.55 -23.97
N SER A 92 17.85 29.98 -22.78
CA SER A 92 18.07 31.40 -22.45
C SER A 92 19.23 32.00 -23.26
N LEU A 93 20.32 31.24 -23.43
CA LEU A 93 21.45 31.64 -24.28
C LEU A 93 21.08 31.70 -25.76
N CYS A 94 20.21 30.81 -26.24
CA CYS A 94 19.69 30.84 -27.61
C CYS A 94 18.76 32.05 -27.86
N SER A 95 18.03 32.52 -26.84
CA SER A 95 17.15 33.70 -26.97
C SER A 95 17.85 35.05 -26.90
N LEU A 96 19.13 35.08 -26.49
CA LEU A 96 19.95 36.30 -26.38
C LEU A 96 20.85 36.55 -27.60
N ARG A 97 20.80 35.66 -28.59
CA ARG A 97 21.56 35.75 -29.85
C ARG A 97 20.63 36.10 -31.00
#